data_AF-K9FY90-F1
#
_entry.id   AF-K9FY90-F1
#
_cell.length_a   1.000
_cell.length_b   1.000
_cell.length_c   1.000
_cell.angle_alpha   90.00
_cell.angle_beta   90.00
_cell.angle_gamma   90.00
#
_symmetry.space_group_name_H-M   'P 1'
#
loop_
_entity.id
_entity.type
_entity.pdbx_description
1 polymer ?
#
loop_
_entity_poly.entity_id
_entity_poly.type
_entity_poly.pdbx_seq_one_letter_code
_entity_poly.pdbx_strand_id
1 'polypeptide(L)'
;MSDYEDEMDVDASKDVQFSSDNASGKKRTVADLPVEAQDNLPWVEKYRPSSLDDVSGHQDILATINRFVETNRLPHLLLYGPPGTGKTSTILALARRIYGTKNMRQMVLELNASDDRGIDVVREQIKTFASTKQIFNMAPQGTAGSPLAGFKLIILDEADAMTSTAQMALRRIMERYTSNTRFCVIANYTHKLSPALLSRCTRFRFSPLKEVDIRTLVDKVIENEGVRMQPDAVDSLVTLSKGDMRRALNVLQACFASSIPLPMRDAPKAPRPKPETVTNATIYDCIAAPHPSDIQEIMTTILSTSDVTSCLNTVQTLKTTKGLALADILSALADQLQQLEVPAQTRITWLEGLAEIEWRLAGGGSEAIQTGGLVGVVRNGCELMSDKGVMVA
;
A
#
# COMPACT_ATOMS: atom_id res chain seq x y z
N MET A 1 7.14 -24.57 -61.29
CA MET A 1 6.12 -25.21 -62.14
C MET A 1 6.08 -26.68 -61.79
N SER A 2 5.21 -27.03 -60.85
CA SER A 2 4.58 -28.35 -60.75
C SER A 2 3.36 -28.14 -59.84
N ASP A 3 2.26 -27.80 -60.49
CA ASP A 3 0.91 -27.93 -59.96
C ASP A 3 0.62 -29.42 -59.77
N TYR A 4 0.02 -29.79 -58.64
CA TYR A 4 -0.94 -30.89 -58.54
C TYR A 4 -1.78 -30.65 -57.29
N GLU A 5 -3.07 -30.42 -57.53
CA GLU A 5 -4.13 -30.39 -56.53
C GLU A 5 -4.36 -31.80 -55.97
N ASP A 6 -4.66 -31.91 -54.68
CA ASP A 6 -5.59 -32.93 -54.18
C ASP A 6 -6.16 -32.45 -52.83
N GLU A 7 -7.48 -32.36 -52.82
CA GLU A 7 -8.34 -31.99 -51.70
C GLU A 7 -8.24 -33.02 -50.57
N MET A 8 -8.11 -32.56 -49.33
CA MET A 8 -8.54 -33.32 -48.15
C MET A 8 -9.44 -32.44 -47.29
N ASP A 9 -10.73 -32.74 -47.38
CA ASP A 9 -11.78 -32.32 -46.44
C ASP A 9 -11.38 -32.72 -45.01
N VAL A 10 -11.27 -31.73 -44.13
CA VAL A 10 -11.16 -31.95 -42.68
C VAL A 10 -12.44 -31.43 -42.04
N ASP A 11 -13.26 -32.37 -41.57
CA ASP A 11 -14.46 -32.14 -40.77
C ASP A 11 -14.16 -31.23 -39.56
N ALA A 12 -14.54 -29.95 -39.66
CA ALA A 12 -14.59 -29.02 -38.54
C ALA A 12 -16.02 -28.94 -38.00
N SER A 13 -16.37 -29.85 -37.10
CA SER A 13 -17.64 -29.81 -36.38
C SER A 13 -17.62 -28.74 -35.26
N LYS A 14 -18.23 -27.58 -35.59
CA LYS A 14 -19.18 -26.75 -34.83
C LYS A 14 -18.82 -26.19 -33.44
N ASP A 15 -18.77 -24.86 -33.42
CA ASP A 15 -19.35 -23.92 -32.44
C ASP A 15 -18.72 -23.79 -31.03
N VAL A 16 -17.59 -23.06 -30.95
CA VAL A 16 -17.27 -22.24 -29.77
C VAL A 16 -17.92 -20.87 -29.95
N GLN A 17 -19.12 -20.71 -29.40
CA GLN A 17 -19.85 -19.45 -29.38
C GLN A 17 -19.29 -18.57 -28.26
N PHE A 18 -18.36 -17.66 -28.58
CA PHE A 18 -18.00 -16.57 -27.67
C PHE A 18 -19.17 -15.57 -27.62
N SER A 19 -20.00 -15.66 -26.59
CA SER A 19 -21.02 -14.63 -26.32
C SER A 19 -20.31 -13.35 -25.86
N SER A 20 -20.27 -12.37 -26.76
CA SER A 20 -19.84 -11.00 -26.53
C SER A 20 -21.04 -10.11 -26.18
N ASP A 21 -21.71 -10.38 -25.06
CA ASP A 21 -22.68 -9.44 -24.50
C ASP A 21 -21.96 -8.40 -23.63
N ASN A 22 -21.36 -7.43 -24.32
CA ASN A 22 -20.78 -6.23 -23.75
C ASN A 22 -21.90 -5.22 -23.43
N ALA A 23 -22.66 -5.47 -22.37
CA ALA A 23 -23.64 -4.52 -21.84
C ALA A 23 -22.97 -3.57 -20.83
N SER A 24 -22.59 -2.39 -21.32
CA SER A 24 -22.43 -1.10 -20.60
C SER A 24 -22.13 -1.20 -19.09
N GLY A 25 -20.85 -1.08 -18.75
CA GLY A 25 -20.31 -1.16 -17.38
C GLY A 25 -21.02 -0.29 -16.35
N LYS A 26 -21.87 -0.93 -15.53
CA LYS A 26 -22.24 -0.46 -14.19
C LYS A 26 -21.11 -0.86 -13.23
N LYS A 27 -20.39 0.11 -12.66
CA LYS A 27 -19.48 -0.15 -11.53
C LYS A 27 -20.30 -0.70 -10.34
N ARG A 28 -20.27 -2.01 -10.13
CA ARG A 28 -20.88 -2.68 -8.97
C ARG A 28 -20.10 -2.31 -7.72
N THR A 29 -20.79 -1.86 -6.69
CA THR A 29 -20.22 -1.71 -5.33
C THR A 29 -20.07 -3.09 -4.70
N VAL A 30 -19.10 -3.27 -3.80
CA VAL A 30 -18.81 -4.54 -3.08
C VAL A 30 -20.06 -5.20 -2.46
N ALA A 31 -21.05 -4.40 -2.06
CA ALA A 31 -22.33 -4.87 -1.51
C ALA A 31 -23.28 -5.56 -2.52
N ASP A 32 -23.04 -5.44 -3.84
CA ASP A 32 -23.90 -6.01 -4.90
C ASP A 32 -23.27 -7.25 -5.57
N LEU A 33 -22.20 -7.82 -5.00
CA LEU A 33 -21.52 -9.00 -5.55
C LEU A 33 -22.16 -10.31 -5.04
N PRO A 34 -22.30 -11.35 -5.88
CA PRO A 34 -22.71 -12.68 -5.44
C PRO A 34 -21.79 -13.18 -4.31
N VAL A 35 -22.32 -13.96 -3.37
CA VAL A 35 -21.56 -14.49 -2.22
C VAL A 35 -20.30 -15.26 -2.67
N GLU A 36 -20.37 -15.98 -3.79
CA GLU A 36 -19.22 -16.68 -4.40
C GLU A 36 -18.14 -15.72 -4.96
N ALA A 37 -18.53 -14.51 -5.37
CA ALA A 37 -17.58 -13.48 -5.81
C ALA A 37 -16.94 -12.74 -4.63
N GLN A 38 -17.59 -12.72 -3.46
CA GLN A 38 -17.04 -12.16 -2.22
C GLN A 38 -15.84 -12.97 -1.69
N ASP A 39 -15.85 -14.28 -1.87
CA ASP A 39 -14.74 -15.17 -1.45
C ASP A 39 -13.50 -15.06 -2.33
N ASN A 40 -13.64 -14.59 -3.58
CA ASN A 40 -12.52 -14.41 -4.51
C ASN A 40 -11.88 -13.01 -4.45
N LEU A 41 -12.38 -12.10 -3.61
CA LEU A 41 -11.74 -10.80 -3.46
C LEU A 41 -10.41 -10.91 -2.72
N PRO A 42 -9.38 -10.16 -3.14
CA PRO A 42 -8.18 -9.97 -2.35
C PRO A 42 -8.54 -9.50 -0.94
N TRP A 43 -7.82 -9.99 0.06
CA TRP A 43 -8.11 -9.70 1.47
C TRP A 43 -8.03 -8.20 1.78
N VAL A 44 -7.20 -7.45 1.04
CA VAL A 44 -7.14 -5.99 1.07
C VAL A 44 -8.50 -5.33 0.81
N GLU A 45 -9.28 -5.87 -0.13
CA GLU A 45 -10.62 -5.34 -0.45
C GLU A 45 -11.71 -5.97 0.41
N LYS A 46 -11.60 -7.27 0.72
CA LYS A 46 -12.55 -8.00 1.58
C LYS A 46 -12.62 -7.39 2.98
N TYR A 47 -11.47 -7.07 3.56
CA TYR A 47 -11.34 -6.47 4.90
C TYR A 47 -11.24 -4.94 4.87
N ARG A 48 -11.59 -4.29 3.76
CA ARG A 48 -11.60 -2.82 3.68
C ARG A 48 -12.63 -2.26 4.68
N PRO A 49 -12.24 -1.34 5.59
CA PRO A 49 -13.14 -0.78 6.60
C PRO A 49 -14.46 -0.26 6.02
N SER A 50 -15.56 -0.71 6.60
CA SER A 50 -16.90 -0.36 6.16
C SER A 50 -17.41 0.90 6.87
N SER A 51 -17.09 1.00 8.17
CA SER A 51 -17.43 2.08 9.09
C SER A 51 -16.17 2.82 9.57
N LEU A 52 -16.36 3.98 10.22
CA LEU A 52 -15.24 4.72 10.81
C LEU A 52 -14.67 4.02 12.04
N ASP A 53 -15.48 3.20 12.72
CA ASP A 53 -15.07 2.46 13.91
C ASP A 53 -14.18 1.25 13.56
N ASP A 54 -14.30 0.75 12.32
CA ASP A 54 -13.44 -0.31 11.77
C ASP A 54 -12.04 0.20 11.38
N VAL A 55 -11.86 1.53 11.26
CA VAL A 55 -10.57 2.12 10.90
C VAL A 55 -9.66 2.08 12.11
N SER A 56 -8.60 1.26 12.03
CA SER A 56 -7.59 1.19 13.09
C SER A 56 -6.58 2.31 12.96
N GLY A 57 -6.17 2.88 14.09
CA GLY A 57 -5.26 4.02 14.17
C GLY A 57 -5.91 5.39 14.00
N HIS A 58 -5.12 6.44 14.26
CA HIS A 58 -5.47 7.85 14.07
C HIS A 58 -6.78 8.33 14.75
N GLN A 59 -7.06 7.85 15.96
CA GLN A 59 -8.27 8.20 16.72
C GLN A 59 -8.47 9.71 16.87
N ASP A 60 -7.40 10.49 17.05
CA ASP A 60 -7.48 11.95 17.17
C ASP A 60 -7.98 12.63 15.88
N ILE A 61 -7.54 12.12 14.73
CA ILE A 61 -7.96 12.62 13.41
C ILE A 61 -9.41 12.27 13.17
N LEU A 62 -9.80 11.02 13.44
CA LEU A 62 -11.18 10.54 13.30
C LEU A 62 -12.14 11.31 14.22
N ALA A 63 -11.75 11.56 15.48
CA ALA A 63 -12.53 12.35 16.43
C ALA A 63 -12.73 13.79 15.94
N THR A 64 -11.69 14.41 15.38
CA THR A 64 -11.76 15.77 14.84
C THR A 64 -12.68 15.84 13.61
N ILE A 65 -12.53 14.89 12.70
CA ILE A 65 -13.39 14.79 11.50
C ILE A 65 -14.85 14.55 11.91
N ASN A 66 -15.11 13.66 12.88
CA ASN A 66 -16.45 13.40 13.39
C ASN A 66 -17.10 14.67 13.98
N ARG A 67 -16.36 15.46 14.77
CA ARG A 67 -16.85 16.76 15.27
C ARG A 67 -17.21 17.73 14.15
N PHE A 68 -16.43 17.78 13.07
CA PHE A 68 -16.74 18.65 11.92
C PHE A 68 -18.00 18.21 11.17
N VAL A 69 -18.29 16.92 11.16
CA VAL A 69 -19.50 16.35 10.55
C VAL A 69 -20.74 16.66 11.38
N GLU A 70 -20.65 16.43 12.70
CA GLU A 70 -21.74 16.69 13.64
C GLU A 70 -22.11 18.18 13.68
N THR A 71 -21.12 19.05 13.58
CA THR A 71 -21.32 20.51 13.51
C THR A 71 -21.74 21.00 12.12
N ASN A 72 -21.85 20.12 11.13
CA ASN A 72 -22.16 20.42 9.72
C ASN A 72 -21.27 21.54 9.13
N ARG A 73 -19.99 21.58 9.54
CA ARG A 73 -19.01 22.59 9.15
C ARG A 73 -17.76 21.95 8.56
N LEU A 74 -17.91 20.88 7.78
CA LEU A 74 -16.80 20.11 7.22
C LEU A 74 -15.98 20.90 6.18
N PRO A 75 -14.77 21.40 6.47
CA PRO A 75 -13.96 22.13 5.49
C PRO A 75 -13.53 21.24 4.31
N HIS A 76 -12.87 21.80 3.30
CA HIS A 76 -12.14 20.95 2.35
C HIS A 76 -11.04 20.20 3.09
N LEU A 77 -10.89 18.91 2.81
CA LEU A 77 -9.98 18.02 3.50
C LEU A 77 -8.79 17.68 2.59
N LEU A 78 -7.61 17.59 3.18
CA LEU A 78 -6.44 16.98 2.58
C LEU A 78 -5.97 15.86 3.50
N LEU A 79 -6.12 14.61 3.06
CA LEU A 79 -5.60 13.44 3.74
C LEU A 79 -4.27 13.06 3.08
N TYR A 80 -3.17 13.13 3.81
CA TYR A 80 -1.86 12.79 3.25
C TYR A 80 -1.03 11.92 4.19
N GLY A 81 -0.16 11.10 3.62
CA GLY A 81 0.66 10.17 4.38
C GLY A 81 1.13 8.98 3.54
N PRO A 82 1.94 8.08 4.12
CA PRO A 82 2.43 6.90 3.41
C PRO A 82 1.28 6.00 2.93
N PRO A 83 1.53 5.13 1.94
CA PRO A 83 0.53 4.17 1.46
C PRO A 83 0.09 3.22 2.57
N GLY A 84 -1.08 2.59 2.41
CA GLY A 84 -1.56 1.58 3.35
C GLY A 84 -2.03 2.07 4.72
N THR A 85 -2.06 3.38 4.97
CA THR A 85 -2.48 4.00 6.24
C THR A 85 -3.99 4.24 6.36
N GLY A 86 -4.80 3.76 5.41
CA GLY A 86 -6.27 3.85 5.48
C GLY A 86 -6.88 5.19 5.04
N LYS A 87 -6.15 6.06 4.34
CA LYS A 87 -6.65 7.37 3.83
C LYS A 87 -7.95 7.25 3.02
N THR A 88 -7.93 6.45 1.95
CA THR A 88 -9.08 6.21 1.07
C THR A 88 -10.22 5.51 1.81
N SER A 89 -9.91 4.51 2.65
CA SER A 89 -10.91 3.81 3.46
C SER A 89 -11.61 4.74 4.44
N THR A 90 -10.89 5.65 5.07
CA THR A 90 -11.42 6.63 6.04
C THR A 90 -12.43 7.57 5.39
N ILE A 91 -12.11 8.15 4.22
CA ILE A 91 -13.05 9.07 3.56
C ILE A 91 -14.28 8.34 3.01
N LEU A 92 -14.12 7.11 2.53
CA LEU A 92 -15.25 6.32 2.05
C LEU A 92 -16.19 5.93 3.20
N ALA A 93 -15.63 5.50 4.34
CA ALA A 93 -16.40 5.23 5.56
C ALA A 93 -17.09 6.50 6.07
N LEU A 94 -16.40 7.64 6.05
CA LEU A 94 -16.99 8.95 6.38
C LEU A 94 -18.16 9.29 5.46
N ALA A 95 -17.98 9.13 4.15
CA ALA A 95 -19.01 9.42 3.17
C ALA A 95 -20.24 8.53 3.36
N ARG A 96 -20.05 7.25 3.69
CA ARG A 96 -21.14 6.33 4.05
C ARG A 96 -21.88 6.79 5.31
N ARG A 97 -21.17 7.29 6.32
CA ARG A 97 -21.78 7.83 7.55
C ARG A 97 -22.59 9.10 7.29
N ILE A 98 -22.10 10.00 6.44
CA ILE A 98 -22.75 11.29 6.15
C ILE A 98 -24.01 11.12 5.28
N TYR A 99 -23.90 10.34 4.20
CA TYR A 99 -24.94 10.25 3.16
C TYR A 99 -25.78 8.97 3.25
N GLY A 100 -25.32 7.96 3.98
CA GLY A 100 -25.90 6.62 3.95
C GLY A 100 -25.56 5.88 2.65
N THR A 101 -25.75 4.55 2.66
CA THR A 101 -25.43 3.67 1.52
C THR A 101 -26.27 3.98 0.27
N LYS A 102 -27.52 4.41 0.45
CA LYS A 102 -28.46 4.70 -0.66
C LYS A 102 -28.11 5.99 -1.42
N ASN A 103 -27.70 7.05 -0.71
CA ASN A 103 -27.46 8.35 -1.34
C ASN A 103 -25.98 8.57 -1.73
N MET A 104 -25.08 7.66 -1.34
CA MET A 104 -23.65 7.75 -1.64
C MET A 104 -23.38 7.93 -3.15
N ARG A 105 -24.02 7.13 -4.02
CA ARG A 105 -23.81 7.20 -5.48
C ARG A 105 -24.22 8.54 -6.11
N GLN A 106 -25.11 9.30 -5.47
CA GLN A 106 -25.63 10.57 -5.99
C GLN A 106 -24.90 11.78 -5.38
N MET A 107 -24.44 11.65 -4.14
CA MET A 107 -23.86 12.74 -3.36
C MET A 107 -22.33 12.73 -3.33
N VAL A 108 -21.71 11.60 -3.69
CA VAL A 108 -20.27 11.40 -3.68
C VAL A 108 -19.76 11.14 -5.09
N LEU A 109 -18.80 11.94 -5.54
CA LEU A 109 -18.05 11.69 -6.77
C LEU A 109 -16.63 11.26 -6.39
N GLU A 110 -16.29 10.01 -6.64
CA GLU A 110 -14.93 9.48 -6.51
C GLU A 110 -14.24 9.51 -7.87
N LEU A 111 -13.08 10.17 -7.92
CA LEU A 111 -12.19 10.16 -9.07
C LEU A 111 -10.81 9.75 -8.60
N ASN A 112 -10.31 8.66 -9.18
CA ASN A 112 -8.88 8.38 -9.11
C ASN A 112 -8.18 9.26 -10.16
N ALA A 113 -7.25 10.09 -9.71
CA ALA A 113 -6.60 11.06 -10.55
C ALA A 113 -5.49 10.47 -11.45
N SER A 114 -5.10 9.20 -11.21
CA SER A 114 -4.19 8.45 -12.09
C SER A 114 -4.88 7.86 -13.33
N ASP A 115 -6.22 7.83 -13.39
CA ASP A 115 -6.93 7.41 -14.60
C ASP A 115 -6.61 8.39 -15.74
N ASP A 116 -6.11 7.85 -16.86
CA ASP A 116 -5.64 8.52 -18.07
C ASP A 116 -6.76 9.21 -18.89
N ARG A 117 -7.81 9.67 -18.21
CA ARG A 117 -9.01 10.27 -18.83
C ARG A 117 -8.78 11.70 -19.32
N GLY A 118 -7.57 12.25 -19.22
CA GLY A 118 -7.24 13.61 -19.64
C GLY A 118 -7.74 14.69 -18.67
N ILE A 119 -6.99 15.79 -18.60
CA ILE A 119 -7.20 16.90 -17.66
C ILE A 119 -8.59 17.53 -17.83
N ASP A 120 -9.06 17.64 -19.08
CA ASP A 120 -10.33 18.30 -19.41
C ASP A 120 -11.56 17.48 -19.02
N VAL A 121 -11.47 16.15 -19.07
CA VAL A 121 -12.58 15.27 -18.66
C VAL A 121 -12.77 15.33 -17.15
N VAL A 122 -11.67 15.26 -16.38
CA VAL A 122 -11.72 15.40 -14.91
C VAL A 122 -12.30 16.76 -14.54
N ARG A 123 -11.86 17.83 -15.21
CA ARG A 123 -12.35 19.19 -15.00
C ARG A 123 -13.85 19.32 -15.27
N GLU A 124 -14.33 18.84 -16.42
CA GLU A 124 -15.74 18.96 -16.79
C GLU A 124 -16.64 18.04 -15.97
N GLN A 125 -16.19 16.83 -15.59
CA GLN A 125 -16.94 15.97 -14.67
C GLN A 125 -17.12 16.61 -13.30
N ILE A 126 -16.05 17.15 -12.71
CA ILE A 126 -16.10 17.85 -11.42
C ILE A 126 -16.98 19.09 -11.53
N LYS A 127 -16.84 19.87 -12.60
CA LYS A 127 -17.65 21.08 -12.83
C LYS A 127 -19.12 20.75 -13.03
N THR A 128 -19.46 19.70 -13.77
CA THR A 128 -20.84 19.24 -13.99
C THR A 128 -21.45 18.78 -12.66
N PHE A 129 -20.73 17.95 -11.91
CA PHE A 129 -21.18 17.46 -10.62
C PHE A 129 -21.37 18.57 -9.58
N ALA A 130 -20.43 19.51 -9.50
CA ALA A 130 -20.49 20.65 -8.59
C ALA A 130 -21.56 21.69 -8.98
N SER A 131 -21.89 21.82 -10.27
CA SER A 131 -22.90 22.77 -10.75
C SER A 131 -24.33 22.23 -10.73
N THR A 132 -24.52 20.92 -10.76
CA THR A 132 -25.85 20.31 -10.67
C THR A 132 -26.44 20.58 -9.28
N LYS A 133 -27.46 21.43 -9.19
CA LYS A 133 -28.15 21.72 -7.91
C LYS A 133 -28.86 20.47 -7.37
N GLN A 134 -28.96 20.39 -6.04
CA GLN A 134 -29.67 19.33 -5.32
C GLN A 134 -31.11 19.21 -5.87
N ILE A 135 -31.47 18.06 -6.43
CA ILE A 135 -32.85 17.78 -6.88
C ILE A 135 -33.69 17.25 -5.70
N PHE A 136 -33.05 16.77 -4.63
CA PHE A 136 -33.70 16.10 -3.50
C PHE A 136 -33.50 16.84 -2.16
N ASN A 137 -34.12 18.01 -2.03
CA ASN A 137 -34.40 18.63 -0.73
C ASN A 137 -35.67 18.04 -0.06
N MET A 138 -36.09 16.81 -0.42
CA MET A 138 -37.35 16.19 0.02
C MET A 138 -37.18 15.12 1.12
N ALA A 139 -36.33 15.37 2.11
CA ALA A 139 -36.46 14.68 3.40
C ALA A 139 -36.76 15.73 4.48
N PRO A 140 -37.87 15.61 5.23
CA PRO A 140 -38.18 16.56 6.28
C PRO A 140 -37.09 16.50 7.36
N GLN A 141 -36.58 17.67 7.77
CA GLN A 141 -35.81 17.80 8.98
C GLN A 141 -36.63 17.20 10.14
N GLY A 142 -36.15 16.13 10.77
CA GLY A 142 -36.78 15.59 11.98
C GLY A 142 -36.86 14.06 12.10
N THR A 143 -36.45 13.27 11.11
CA THR A 143 -36.33 11.81 11.29
C THR A 143 -34.89 11.41 11.59
N ALA A 144 -34.72 10.43 12.47
CA ALA A 144 -33.43 9.87 12.94
C ALA A 144 -32.65 9.11 11.84
N GLY A 145 -32.38 9.80 10.74
CA GLY A 145 -31.79 9.29 9.50
C GLY A 145 -31.77 10.28 8.33
N SER A 146 -32.12 11.56 8.55
CA SER A 146 -31.95 12.63 7.56
C SER A 146 -30.46 12.80 7.19
N PRO A 147 -30.09 13.00 5.91
CA PRO A 147 -28.71 13.25 5.53
C PRO A 147 -28.19 14.48 6.31
N LEU A 148 -27.10 14.30 7.06
CA LEU A 148 -26.54 15.35 7.93
C LEU A 148 -26.02 16.57 7.15
N ALA A 149 -25.76 16.40 5.84
CA ALA A 149 -25.03 17.37 5.03
C ALA A 149 -25.84 17.83 3.81
N GLY A 150 -26.11 19.13 3.73
CA GLY A 150 -26.67 19.79 2.54
C GLY A 150 -25.62 20.09 1.44
N PHE A 151 -24.45 19.44 1.49
CA PHE A 151 -23.35 19.63 0.55
C PHE A 151 -23.00 18.32 -0.15
N LYS A 152 -22.45 18.41 -1.36
CA LYS A 152 -21.88 17.26 -2.10
C LYS A 152 -20.43 17.00 -1.70
N LEU A 153 -19.96 15.77 -1.84
CA LEU A 153 -18.58 15.40 -1.57
C LEU A 153 -17.90 14.97 -2.87
N ILE A 154 -16.73 15.54 -3.16
CA ILE A 154 -15.86 15.10 -4.25
C ILE A 154 -14.58 14.54 -3.62
N ILE A 155 -14.27 13.28 -3.93
CA ILE A 155 -13.08 12.58 -3.47
C ILE A 155 -12.12 12.49 -4.66
N LEU A 156 -10.95 13.09 -4.52
CA LEU A 156 -9.86 13.02 -5.49
C LEU A 156 -8.76 12.13 -4.88
N ASP A 157 -8.67 10.88 -5.32
CA ASP A 157 -7.61 9.97 -4.91
C ASP A 157 -6.37 10.15 -5.79
N GLU A 158 -5.19 9.89 -5.23
CA GLU A 158 -3.89 10.01 -5.90
C GLU A 158 -3.67 11.39 -6.57
N ALA A 159 -4.07 12.46 -5.89
CA ALA A 159 -3.98 13.82 -6.42
C ALA A 159 -2.54 14.29 -6.69
N ASP A 160 -1.54 13.61 -6.14
CA ASP A 160 -0.12 13.81 -6.43
C ASP A 160 0.32 13.28 -7.80
N ALA A 161 -0.49 12.46 -8.46
CA ALA A 161 -0.31 12.07 -9.86
C ALA A 161 -0.84 13.11 -10.85
N MET A 162 -1.60 14.13 -10.38
CA MET A 162 -2.15 15.16 -11.26
C MET A 162 -1.09 16.13 -11.75
N THR A 163 -1.21 16.54 -13.02
CA THR A 163 -0.42 17.64 -13.58
C THR A 163 -0.69 18.96 -12.85
N SER A 164 0.31 19.83 -12.79
CA SER A 164 0.23 21.15 -12.14
C SER A 164 -0.89 22.01 -12.73
N THR A 165 -1.10 21.95 -14.05
CA THR A 165 -2.18 22.65 -14.76
C THR A 165 -3.56 22.19 -14.28
N ALA A 166 -3.75 20.88 -14.09
CA ALA A 166 -5.01 20.33 -13.59
C ALA A 166 -5.29 20.79 -12.15
N GLN A 167 -4.26 20.79 -11.30
CA GLN A 167 -4.36 21.30 -9.93
C GLN A 167 -4.73 22.79 -9.87
N MET A 168 -4.16 23.62 -10.75
CA MET A 168 -4.54 25.03 -10.87
C MET A 168 -6.00 25.22 -11.32
N ALA A 169 -6.48 24.38 -12.23
CA ALA A 169 -7.88 24.39 -12.65
C ALA A 169 -8.83 24.00 -11.50
N LEU A 170 -8.48 22.96 -10.74
CA LEU A 170 -9.24 22.52 -9.56
C LEU A 170 -9.38 23.63 -8.53
N ARG A 171 -8.32 24.37 -8.24
CA ARG A 171 -8.34 25.51 -7.30
C ARG A 171 -9.48 26.48 -7.61
N ARG A 172 -9.66 26.87 -8.87
CA ARG A 172 -10.72 27.81 -9.29
C ARG A 172 -12.12 27.23 -9.08
N ILE A 173 -12.27 25.91 -9.27
CA ILE A 173 -13.54 25.20 -9.07
C ILE A 173 -13.86 25.12 -7.57
N MET A 174 -12.86 24.79 -6.74
CA MET A 174 -13.00 24.74 -5.28
C MET A 174 -13.46 26.07 -4.70
N GLU A 175 -12.86 27.18 -5.15
CA GLU A 175 -13.26 28.53 -4.72
C GLU A 175 -14.69 28.87 -5.15
N ARG A 176 -15.07 28.57 -6.39
CA ARG A 176 -16.39 28.93 -6.93
C ARG A 176 -17.53 28.14 -6.29
N TYR A 177 -17.32 26.87 -5.95
CA TYR A 177 -18.38 25.96 -5.50
C TYR A 177 -18.28 25.56 -4.02
N THR A 178 -17.49 26.29 -3.21
CA THR A 178 -17.27 26.00 -1.78
C THR A 178 -18.56 25.97 -0.95
N SER A 179 -19.59 26.72 -1.35
CA SER A 179 -20.88 26.76 -0.65
C SER A 179 -21.67 25.46 -0.78
N ASN A 180 -21.55 24.75 -1.91
CA ASN A 180 -22.41 23.62 -2.25
C ASN A 180 -21.66 22.28 -2.22
N THR A 181 -20.33 22.32 -2.37
CA THR A 181 -19.50 21.13 -2.57
C THR A 181 -18.28 21.19 -1.66
N ARG A 182 -17.95 20.07 -1.02
CA ARG A 182 -16.72 19.87 -0.27
C ARG A 182 -15.80 18.91 -1.02
N PHE A 183 -14.52 19.24 -1.05
CA PHE A 183 -13.47 18.43 -1.66
C PHE A 183 -12.70 17.68 -0.58
N CYS A 184 -12.43 16.41 -0.81
CA CYS A 184 -11.46 15.62 -0.09
C CYS A 184 -10.37 15.20 -1.06
N VAL A 185 -9.17 15.72 -0.84
CA VAL A 185 -7.98 15.42 -1.63
C VAL A 185 -7.15 14.40 -0.88
N ILE A 186 -6.76 13.32 -1.55
CA ILE A 186 -5.87 12.30 -0.99
C ILE A 186 -4.56 12.32 -1.79
N ALA A 187 -3.43 12.31 -1.09
CA ALA A 187 -2.12 12.26 -1.72
C ALA A 187 -1.13 11.49 -0.85
N ASN A 188 -0.10 10.89 -1.45
CA ASN A 188 1.00 10.33 -0.68
C ASN A 188 2.03 11.41 -0.34
N TYR A 189 2.30 12.30 -1.30
CA TYR A 189 3.33 13.33 -1.18
C TYR A 189 2.76 14.75 -1.26
N THR A 190 2.90 15.53 -0.18
CA THR A 190 2.42 16.92 -0.16
C THR A 190 3.24 17.86 -1.04
N HIS A 191 4.52 17.57 -1.27
CA HIS A 191 5.41 18.41 -2.08
C HIS A 191 5.05 18.37 -3.58
N LYS A 192 4.32 17.34 -4.04
CA LYS A 192 3.79 17.25 -5.42
C LYS A 192 2.50 18.05 -5.62
N LEU A 193 1.90 18.55 -4.53
CA LEU A 193 0.70 19.37 -4.58
C LEU A 193 1.05 20.85 -4.62
N SER A 194 0.29 21.60 -5.41
CA SER A 194 0.44 23.04 -5.52
C SER A 194 0.10 23.74 -4.19
N PRO A 195 0.88 24.77 -3.77
CA PRO A 195 0.59 25.53 -2.56
C PRO A 195 -0.81 26.17 -2.54
N ALA A 196 -1.37 26.44 -3.72
CA ALA A 196 -2.72 27.00 -3.85
C ALA A 196 -3.82 26.01 -3.45
N LEU A 197 -3.65 24.70 -3.71
CA LEU A 197 -4.57 23.68 -3.20
C LEU A 197 -4.38 23.49 -1.69
N LEU A 198 -3.12 23.40 -1.23
CA LEU A 198 -2.80 23.19 0.19
C LEU A 198 -3.41 24.26 1.11
N SER A 199 -3.42 25.52 0.68
CA SER A 199 -3.97 26.64 1.46
C SER A 199 -5.49 26.63 1.60
N ARG A 200 -6.22 25.87 0.77
CA ARG A 200 -7.70 25.79 0.79
C ARG A 200 -8.23 24.58 1.54
N CYS A 201 -7.36 23.66 1.95
CA CYS A 201 -7.73 22.43 2.63
C CYS A 201 -7.21 22.40 4.07
N THR A 202 -8.01 21.85 4.97
CA THR A 202 -7.56 21.41 6.29
C THR A 202 -6.78 20.13 6.14
N ARG A 203 -5.57 20.10 6.71
CA ARG A 203 -4.58 19.05 6.47
C ARG A 203 -4.62 18.03 7.60
N PHE A 204 -4.79 16.76 7.25
CA PHE A 204 -4.71 15.63 8.17
C PHE A 204 -3.57 14.71 7.72
N ARG A 205 -2.56 14.58 8.57
CA ARG A 205 -1.41 13.71 8.34
C ARG A 205 -1.68 12.32 8.91
N PHE A 206 -1.76 11.33 8.05
CA PHE A 206 -1.75 9.92 8.42
C PHE A 206 -0.30 9.51 8.61
N SER A 207 0.09 9.16 9.84
CA SER A 207 1.38 8.52 10.10
C SER A 207 1.29 7.02 9.75
N PRO A 208 2.43 6.32 9.59
CA PRO A 208 2.42 4.86 9.59
C PRO A 208 1.64 4.32 10.79
N LEU A 209 0.91 3.22 10.60
CA LEU A 209 0.13 2.59 11.66
C LEU A 209 1.07 2.01 12.71
N LYS A 210 0.63 2.06 13.98
CA LYS A 210 1.37 1.43 15.08
C LYS A 210 1.30 -0.08 14.98
N GLU A 211 2.33 -0.76 15.45
CA GLU A 211 2.40 -2.22 15.44
C GLU A 211 1.20 -2.88 16.14
N VAL A 212 0.74 -2.30 17.25
CA VAL A 212 -0.44 -2.76 18.00
C VAL A 212 -1.73 -2.69 17.17
N ASP A 213 -1.91 -1.61 16.40
CA ASP A 213 -3.10 -1.41 15.57
C ASP A 213 -3.11 -2.41 14.41
N ILE A 214 -1.95 -2.68 13.81
CA ILE A 214 -1.80 -3.68 12.74
C ILE A 214 -2.04 -5.09 13.29
N ARG A 215 -1.46 -5.43 14.44
CA ARG A 215 -1.62 -6.75 15.08
C ARG A 215 -3.10 -7.05 15.33
N THR A 216 -3.82 -6.10 15.89
CA THR A 216 -5.27 -6.24 16.16
C THR A 216 -6.07 -6.54 14.90
N LEU A 217 -5.73 -5.94 13.76
CA LEU A 217 -6.39 -6.21 12.49
C LEU A 217 -5.97 -7.56 11.89
N VAL A 218 -4.68 -7.89 11.95
CA VAL A 218 -4.16 -9.18 11.47
C VAL A 218 -4.79 -10.33 12.25
N ASP A 219 -4.89 -10.23 13.57
CA ASP A 219 -5.51 -11.25 14.43
C ASP A 219 -6.99 -11.48 14.05
N LYS A 220 -7.75 -10.41 13.80
CA LYS A 220 -9.13 -10.51 13.30
C LYS A 220 -9.22 -11.27 11.97
N VAL A 221 -8.27 -11.04 11.05
CA VAL A 221 -8.25 -11.73 9.75
C VAL A 221 -7.85 -13.20 9.92
N ILE A 222 -6.89 -13.48 10.80
CA ILE A 222 -6.47 -14.85 11.15
C ILE A 222 -7.65 -15.64 11.72
N GLU A 223 -8.43 -15.06 12.63
CA GLU A 223 -9.62 -15.69 13.21
C GLU A 223 -10.72 -15.93 12.17
N ASN A 224 -11.00 -14.94 11.31
CA ASN A 224 -12.07 -15.03 10.31
C ASN A 224 -11.75 -16.02 9.18
N GLU A 225 -10.50 -16.10 8.73
CA GLU A 225 -10.06 -17.01 7.66
C GLU A 225 -9.57 -18.37 8.20
N GLY A 226 -9.43 -18.52 9.52
CA GLY A 226 -8.95 -19.75 10.16
C GLY A 226 -7.49 -20.08 9.86
N VAL A 227 -6.64 -19.05 9.71
CA VAL A 227 -5.21 -19.21 9.40
C VAL A 227 -4.46 -19.77 10.62
N ARG A 228 -3.57 -20.74 10.42
CA ARG A 228 -2.69 -21.26 11.48
C ARG A 228 -1.34 -20.58 11.39
N MET A 229 -1.06 -19.63 12.28
CA MET A 229 0.23 -18.93 12.34
C MET A 229 0.92 -19.11 13.69
N GLN A 230 2.24 -19.15 13.67
CA GLN A 230 3.04 -19.01 14.89
C GLN A 230 3.03 -17.56 15.39
N PRO A 231 3.10 -17.31 16.71
CA PRO A 231 3.10 -15.94 17.27
C PRO A 231 4.30 -15.12 16.76
N ASP A 232 5.50 -15.74 16.69
CA ASP A 232 6.70 -15.10 16.17
C ASP A 232 6.55 -14.67 14.69
N ALA A 233 5.78 -15.44 13.92
CA ALA A 233 5.51 -15.14 12.53
C ALA A 233 4.59 -13.91 12.39
N VAL A 234 3.63 -13.73 13.30
CA VAL A 234 2.79 -12.52 13.35
C VAL A 234 3.63 -11.30 13.70
N ASP A 235 4.55 -11.41 14.66
CA ASP A 235 5.46 -10.32 15.03
C ASP A 235 6.39 -9.92 13.87
N SER A 236 6.94 -10.91 13.14
CA SER A 236 7.73 -10.65 11.93
C SER A 236 6.91 -10.02 10.82
N LEU A 237 5.66 -10.45 10.59
CA LEU A 237 4.75 -9.82 9.62
C LEU A 237 4.52 -8.34 9.94
N VAL A 238 4.23 -8.02 11.20
CA VAL A 238 3.97 -6.64 11.65
C VAL A 238 5.21 -5.77 11.44
N THR A 239 6.38 -6.29 11.82
CA THR A 239 7.68 -5.60 11.65
C THR A 239 7.98 -5.34 10.17
N LEU A 240 7.81 -6.34 9.30
CA LEU A 240 8.07 -6.24 7.86
C LEU A 240 7.07 -5.33 7.13
N SER A 241 5.89 -5.13 7.71
CA SER A 241 4.86 -4.25 7.15
C SER A 241 5.22 -2.76 7.25
N LYS A 242 6.16 -2.36 8.14
CA LYS A 242 6.61 -0.98 8.34
C LYS A 242 5.47 0.05 8.42
N GLY A 243 4.35 -0.33 9.03
CA GLY A 243 3.17 0.54 9.18
C GLY A 243 2.17 0.56 8.01
N ASP A 244 2.37 -0.28 6.98
CA ASP A 244 1.47 -0.43 5.82
C ASP A 244 0.56 -1.66 5.99
N MET A 245 -0.74 -1.43 6.22
CA MET A 245 -1.72 -2.51 6.39
C MET A 245 -2.00 -3.28 5.09
N ARG A 246 -1.93 -2.60 3.94
CA ARG A 246 -2.16 -3.25 2.64
C ARG A 246 -1.06 -4.27 2.38
N ARG A 247 0.18 -3.93 2.68
CA ARG A 247 1.32 -4.85 2.61
C ARG A 247 1.12 -6.04 3.56
N ALA A 248 0.74 -5.78 4.81
CA ALA A 248 0.47 -6.83 5.80
C ALA A 248 -0.55 -7.86 5.29
N LEU A 249 -1.69 -7.40 4.79
CA LEU A 249 -2.77 -8.28 4.29
C LEU A 249 -2.37 -9.04 3.03
N ASN A 250 -1.64 -8.41 2.10
CA ASN A 250 -1.17 -9.07 0.88
C ASN A 250 -0.20 -10.22 1.20
N VAL A 251 0.75 -9.97 2.10
CA VAL A 251 1.71 -11.00 2.54
C VAL A 251 0.99 -12.11 3.28
N LEU A 252 0.08 -11.76 4.18
CA LEU A 252 -0.72 -12.74 4.93
C LEU A 252 -1.53 -13.64 3.98
N GLN A 253 -2.18 -13.06 2.98
CA GLN A 253 -2.93 -13.80 1.97
C GLN A 253 -2.03 -14.71 1.13
N ALA A 254 -0.85 -14.23 0.74
CA ALA A 254 0.12 -15.02 -0.02
C ALA A 254 0.67 -16.20 0.81
N CYS A 255 0.99 -15.98 2.08
CA CYS A 255 1.41 -17.03 3.00
C CYS A 255 0.30 -18.07 3.21
N PHE A 256 -0.95 -17.62 3.36
CA PHE A 256 -2.08 -18.53 3.48
C PHE A 256 -2.29 -19.36 2.20
N ALA A 257 -2.24 -18.73 1.03
CA ALA A 257 -2.35 -19.45 -0.24
C ALA A 257 -1.22 -20.47 -0.43
N SER A 258 0.02 -20.13 -0.02
CA SER A 258 1.15 -21.06 -0.06
C SER A 258 1.02 -22.21 0.94
N SER A 259 0.33 -22.00 2.06
CA SER A 259 0.12 -23.02 3.10
C SER A 259 -0.92 -24.08 2.71
N ILE A 260 -1.64 -23.88 1.60
CA ILE A 260 -2.63 -24.83 1.07
C ILE A 260 -1.95 -25.65 -0.03
N PRO A 261 -1.66 -26.94 0.21
CA PRO A 261 -1.08 -27.80 -0.83
C PRO A 261 -1.97 -27.83 -2.07
N LEU A 262 -1.38 -27.61 -3.24
CA LEU A 262 -2.11 -27.78 -4.49
C LEU A 262 -2.53 -29.26 -4.63
N PRO A 263 -3.80 -29.55 -4.95
CA PRO A 263 -4.19 -30.91 -5.27
C PRO A 263 -3.43 -31.34 -6.53
N MET A 264 -2.80 -32.53 -6.50
CA MET A 264 -2.22 -33.13 -7.71
C MET A 264 -3.31 -33.22 -8.78
N ARG A 265 -2.95 -32.86 -10.02
CA ARG A 265 -3.85 -32.72 -11.18
C ARG A 265 -4.74 -33.94 -11.46
N ASP A 266 -4.39 -35.12 -10.95
CA ASP A 266 -5.11 -36.39 -11.16
C ASP A 266 -5.67 -37.02 -9.86
N ALA A 267 -5.71 -36.28 -8.74
CA ALA A 267 -6.29 -36.79 -7.50
C ALA A 267 -7.83 -36.67 -7.49
N PRO A 268 -8.58 -37.68 -6.96
CA PRO A 268 -10.02 -37.53 -6.75
C PRO A 268 -10.30 -36.31 -5.86
N LYS A 269 -11.47 -35.67 -6.00
CA LYS A 269 -11.93 -34.52 -5.19
C LYS A 269 -11.95 -34.88 -3.68
N ALA A 270 -10.78 -34.88 -3.06
CA ALA A 270 -10.59 -35.07 -1.64
C ALA A 270 -10.99 -33.78 -0.90
N PRO A 271 -11.38 -33.88 0.39
CA PRO A 271 -11.59 -32.68 1.21
C PRO A 271 -10.32 -31.83 1.19
N ARG A 272 -10.49 -30.50 1.12
CA ARG A 272 -9.38 -29.53 1.00
C ARG A 272 -8.27 -29.88 2.01
N PRO A 273 -7.00 -29.98 1.58
CA PRO A 273 -5.91 -30.29 2.49
C PRO A 273 -5.87 -29.26 3.63
N LYS A 274 -5.57 -29.74 4.84
CA LYS A 274 -5.48 -28.85 6.01
C LYS A 274 -4.34 -27.85 5.78
N PRO A 275 -4.53 -26.55 6.04
CA PRO A 275 -3.48 -25.56 5.87
C PRO A 275 -2.32 -25.88 6.80
N GLU A 276 -1.10 -25.81 6.26
CA GLU A 276 0.12 -25.89 7.03
C GLU A 276 0.28 -24.66 7.94
N THR A 277 1.02 -24.82 9.04
CA THR A 277 1.31 -23.71 9.94
C THR A 277 2.30 -22.75 9.28
N VAL A 278 1.91 -21.48 9.11
CA VAL A 278 2.80 -20.42 8.63
C VAL A 278 3.87 -20.15 9.69
N THR A 279 5.13 -20.28 9.27
CA THR A 279 6.32 -20.06 10.12
C THR A 279 7.00 -18.75 9.75
N ASN A 280 7.97 -18.32 10.54
CA ASN A 280 8.70 -17.10 10.25
C ASN A 280 9.44 -17.15 8.91
N ALA A 281 10.11 -18.27 8.61
CA ALA A 281 10.80 -18.49 7.33
C ALA A 281 9.87 -18.29 6.12
N THR A 282 8.65 -18.85 6.17
CA THR A 282 7.68 -18.71 5.07
C THR A 282 7.30 -17.26 4.77
N ILE A 283 7.31 -16.36 5.77
CA ILE A 283 7.02 -14.94 5.58
C ILE A 283 8.19 -14.23 4.90
N TYR A 284 9.42 -14.46 5.39
CA TYR A 284 10.62 -13.88 4.79
C TYR A 284 10.81 -14.34 3.34
N ASP A 285 10.59 -15.62 3.07
CA ASP A 285 10.65 -16.20 1.73
C ASP A 285 9.57 -15.61 0.80
N CYS A 286 8.35 -15.41 1.31
CA CYS A 286 7.25 -14.83 0.54
C CYS A 286 7.51 -13.36 0.14
N ILE A 287 8.18 -12.60 1.00
CA ILE A 287 8.52 -11.19 0.73
C ILE A 287 9.86 -11.08 -0.03
N ALA A 288 10.62 -12.18 -0.12
CA ALA A 288 12.03 -12.18 -0.53
C ALA A 288 12.88 -11.20 0.30
N ALA A 289 12.50 -10.99 1.57
CA ALA A 289 13.26 -10.16 2.50
C ALA A 289 14.38 -10.98 3.13
N PRO A 290 15.56 -10.39 3.40
CA PRO A 290 16.66 -11.11 4.02
C PRO A 290 16.29 -11.55 5.43
N HIS A 291 16.59 -12.81 5.77
CA HIS A 291 16.35 -13.32 7.11
C HIS A 291 17.29 -12.62 8.12
N PRO A 292 16.84 -12.33 9.36
CA PRO A 292 17.68 -11.65 10.34
C PRO A 292 19.01 -12.37 10.63
N SER A 293 19.02 -13.71 10.60
CA SER A 293 20.25 -14.50 10.75
C SER A 293 21.27 -14.22 9.65
N ASP A 294 20.82 -14.03 8.41
CA ASP A 294 21.70 -13.81 7.26
C ASP A 294 22.34 -12.42 7.34
N ILE A 295 21.55 -11.43 7.75
CA ILE A 295 22.06 -10.07 7.96
C ILE A 295 23.03 -10.04 9.14
N GLN A 296 22.78 -10.80 10.21
CA GLN A 296 23.72 -10.94 11.32
C GLN A 296 25.02 -11.64 10.88
N GLU A 297 24.95 -12.67 10.05
CA GLU A 297 26.12 -13.33 9.47
C GLU A 297 26.92 -12.36 8.58
N ILE A 298 26.25 -11.58 7.73
CA ILE A 298 26.87 -10.54 6.91
C ILE A 298 27.54 -9.48 7.81
N MET A 299 26.82 -8.97 8.80
CA MET A 299 27.31 -7.95 9.71
C MET A 299 28.52 -8.44 10.50
N THR A 300 28.44 -9.63 11.11
CA THR A 300 29.56 -10.20 11.88
C THR A 300 30.76 -10.44 10.99
N THR A 301 30.57 -10.99 9.78
CA THR A 301 31.66 -11.20 8.81
C THR A 301 32.35 -9.89 8.46
N ILE A 302 31.58 -8.84 8.14
CA ILE A 302 32.12 -7.52 7.77
C ILE A 302 32.80 -6.85 8.97
N LEU A 303 32.28 -6.97 10.18
CA LEU A 303 32.89 -6.35 11.36
C LEU A 303 34.16 -7.08 11.82
N SER A 304 34.18 -8.42 11.80
CA SER A 304 35.29 -9.21 12.36
C SER A 304 36.44 -9.46 11.40
N THR A 305 36.17 -9.61 10.09
CA THR A 305 37.14 -10.15 9.14
C THR A 305 37.97 -9.04 8.51
N SER A 306 39.31 -9.07 8.68
CA SER A 306 40.20 -8.04 8.12
C SER A 306 40.15 -7.94 6.59
N ASP A 307 40.01 -9.09 5.93
CA ASP A 307 40.05 -9.20 4.47
C ASP A 307 38.72 -8.82 3.79
N VAL A 308 38.79 -7.80 2.94
CA VAL A 308 37.67 -7.29 2.14
C VAL A 308 37.21 -8.31 1.09
N THR A 309 38.14 -9.09 0.55
CA THR A 309 37.84 -10.07 -0.53
C THR A 309 36.96 -11.19 0.00
N SER A 310 37.30 -11.74 1.17
CA SER A 310 36.49 -12.73 1.86
C SER A 310 35.09 -12.20 2.19
N CYS A 311 34.99 -10.97 2.73
CA CYS A 311 33.69 -10.34 3.02
C CYS A 311 32.81 -10.23 1.77
N LEU A 312 33.39 -9.79 0.65
CA LEU A 312 32.67 -9.62 -0.60
C LEU A 312 32.16 -10.95 -1.15
N ASN A 313 32.98 -12.00 -1.10
CA ASN A 313 32.59 -13.34 -1.54
C ASN A 313 31.45 -13.91 -0.68
N THR A 314 31.47 -13.71 0.64
CA THR A 314 30.39 -14.15 1.53
C THR A 314 29.08 -13.45 1.19
N VAL A 315 29.10 -12.11 1.05
CA VAL A 315 27.91 -11.34 0.67
C VAL A 315 27.40 -11.77 -0.71
N GLN A 316 28.29 -11.95 -1.69
CA GLN A 316 27.91 -12.39 -3.03
C GLN A 316 27.30 -13.80 -3.03
N THR A 317 27.88 -14.72 -2.25
CA THR A 317 27.35 -16.08 -2.09
C THR A 317 25.95 -16.05 -1.50
N LEU A 318 25.73 -15.31 -0.41
CA LEU A 318 24.41 -15.17 0.20
C LEU A 318 23.39 -14.51 -0.74
N LYS A 319 23.80 -13.49 -1.51
CA LYS A 319 22.96 -12.88 -2.56
C LYS A 319 22.53 -13.88 -3.61
N THR A 320 23.46 -14.69 -4.14
CA THR A 320 23.17 -15.66 -5.20
C THR A 320 22.36 -16.85 -4.70
N THR A 321 22.66 -17.38 -3.51
CA THR A 321 21.97 -18.54 -2.96
C THR A 321 20.53 -18.23 -2.55
N LYS A 322 20.27 -17.04 -1.98
CA LYS A 322 18.95 -16.65 -1.47
C LYS A 322 18.18 -15.68 -2.37
N GLY A 323 18.78 -15.22 -3.47
CA GLY A 323 18.13 -14.30 -4.41
C GLY A 323 17.86 -12.90 -3.84
N LEU A 324 18.68 -12.45 -2.89
CA LEU A 324 18.48 -11.19 -2.18
C LEU A 324 18.98 -9.99 -2.99
N ALA A 325 18.16 -8.94 -3.06
CA ALA A 325 18.56 -7.67 -3.66
C ALA A 325 19.49 -6.90 -2.71
N LEU A 326 20.44 -6.14 -3.28
CA LEU A 326 21.34 -5.30 -2.48
C LEU A 326 20.57 -4.22 -1.70
N ALA A 327 19.45 -3.72 -2.25
CA ALA A 327 18.60 -2.71 -1.60
C ALA A 327 18.07 -3.20 -0.23
N ASP A 328 17.62 -4.45 -0.19
CA ASP A 328 17.03 -5.05 1.00
C ASP A 328 18.10 -5.37 2.04
N ILE A 329 19.26 -5.86 1.59
CA ILE A 329 20.43 -6.08 2.47
C ILE A 329 20.90 -4.76 3.06
N LEU A 330 21.02 -3.70 2.25
CA LEU A 330 21.46 -2.39 2.70
C LEU A 330 20.50 -1.81 3.74
N SER A 331 19.20 -1.88 3.49
CA SER A 331 18.17 -1.41 4.41
C SER A 331 18.21 -2.16 5.75
N ALA A 332 18.28 -3.50 5.70
CA ALA A 332 18.31 -4.32 6.90
C ALA A 332 19.64 -4.17 7.69
N LEU A 333 20.77 -4.04 6.98
CA LEU A 333 22.06 -3.80 7.58
C LEU A 333 22.11 -2.41 8.24
N ALA A 334 21.56 -1.37 7.60
CA ALA A 334 21.48 -0.03 8.17
C ALA A 334 20.67 -0.02 9.48
N ASP A 335 19.53 -0.71 9.52
CA ASP A 335 18.70 -0.85 10.72
C ASP A 335 19.48 -1.54 11.87
N GLN A 336 20.26 -2.59 11.57
CA GLN A 336 21.11 -3.28 12.56
C GLN A 336 22.30 -2.44 13.01
N LEU A 337 22.99 -1.75 12.09
CA LEU A 337 24.13 -0.89 12.41
C LEU A 337 23.72 0.30 13.28
N GLN A 338 22.48 0.80 13.12
CA GLN A 338 21.96 1.88 13.97
C GLN A 338 21.74 1.45 15.43
N GLN A 339 21.50 0.16 15.68
CA GLN A 339 21.35 -0.39 17.03
C GLN A 339 22.70 -0.55 17.76
N LEU A 340 23.82 -0.54 17.03
CA LEU A 340 25.15 -0.67 17.63
C LEU A 340 25.60 0.64 18.30
N GLU A 341 26.15 0.51 19.50
CA GLU A 341 26.84 1.60 20.19
C GLU A 341 28.25 1.76 19.63
N VAL A 342 28.42 2.76 18.77
CA VAL A 342 29.69 3.09 18.12
C VAL A 342 30.05 4.56 18.31
N PRO A 343 31.34 4.94 18.22
CA PRO A 343 31.76 6.33 18.27
C PRO A 343 31.03 7.20 17.22
N ALA A 344 30.75 8.45 17.57
CA ALA A 344 29.99 9.36 16.71
C ALA A 344 30.61 9.54 15.31
N GLN A 345 31.94 9.56 15.21
CA GLN A 345 32.63 9.65 13.92
C GLN A 345 32.36 8.44 13.02
N THR A 346 32.50 7.22 13.55
CA THR A 346 32.15 5.99 12.84
C THR A 346 30.70 5.99 12.39
N ARG A 347 29.79 6.41 13.26
CA ARG A 347 28.36 6.50 12.92
C ARG A 347 28.09 7.47 11.78
N ILE A 348 28.75 8.64 11.78
CA ILE A 348 28.61 9.63 10.70
C ILE A 348 29.10 9.04 9.37
N THR A 349 30.30 8.43 9.36
CA THR A 349 30.88 7.83 8.16
C THR A 349 30.02 6.70 7.59
N TRP A 350 29.46 5.85 8.45
CA TRP A 350 28.53 4.80 8.02
C TRP A 350 27.25 5.39 7.43
N LEU A 351 26.61 6.35 8.10
CA LEU A 351 25.36 6.94 7.62
C LEU A 351 25.55 7.68 6.30
N GLU A 352 26.62 8.45 6.15
CA GLU A 352 26.94 9.18 4.91
C GLU A 352 27.22 8.21 3.76
N GLY A 353 28.09 7.21 3.98
CA GLY A 353 28.44 6.25 2.94
C GLY A 353 27.27 5.33 2.54
N LEU A 354 26.46 4.87 3.50
CA LEU A 354 25.26 4.07 3.21
C LEU A 354 24.21 4.88 2.44
N ALA A 355 24.02 6.16 2.78
CA ALA A 355 23.09 7.04 2.06
C ALA A 355 23.52 7.28 0.62
N GLU A 356 24.82 7.46 0.35
CA GLU A 356 25.34 7.57 -1.01
C GLU A 356 25.11 6.30 -1.83
N ILE A 357 25.35 5.12 -1.21
CA ILE A 357 25.15 3.83 -1.88
C ILE A 357 23.66 3.61 -2.18
N GLU A 358 22.77 3.89 -1.22
CA GLU A 358 21.32 3.81 -1.42
C GLU A 358 20.86 4.71 -2.57
N TRP A 359 21.36 5.95 -2.63
CA TRP A 359 21.05 6.88 -3.70
C TRP A 359 21.56 6.39 -5.07
N ARG A 360 22.80 5.88 -5.16
CA ARG A 360 23.35 5.30 -6.39
C ARG A 360 22.59 4.06 -6.84
N LEU A 361 22.13 3.25 -5.90
CA LEU A 361 21.31 2.08 -6.18
C LEU A 361 19.94 2.48 -6.74
N ALA A 362 19.29 3.47 -6.12
CA ALA A 362 18.03 4.03 -6.62
C ALA A 362 18.18 4.67 -8.01
N GLY A 363 19.36 5.19 -8.34
CA GLY A 363 19.72 5.68 -9.67
C GLY A 363 20.02 4.61 -10.73
N GLY A 364 19.96 3.31 -10.39
CA GLY A 364 20.23 2.21 -11.31
C GLY A 364 21.72 1.87 -11.48
N GLY A 365 22.55 2.17 -10.49
CA GLY A 365 23.97 1.81 -10.50
C GLY A 365 24.22 0.29 -10.50
N SER A 366 25.42 -0.12 -10.92
CA SER A 366 25.81 -1.55 -10.94
C SER A 366 25.87 -2.15 -9.53
N GLU A 367 25.05 -3.18 -9.27
CA GLU A 367 24.99 -3.84 -7.97
C GLU A 367 26.33 -4.45 -7.52
N ALA A 368 27.15 -4.96 -8.44
CA ALA A 368 28.42 -5.58 -8.08
C ALA A 368 29.38 -4.55 -7.46
N ILE A 369 29.46 -3.36 -8.06
CA ILE A 369 30.31 -2.26 -7.57
C ILE A 369 29.74 -1.71 -6.27
N GLN A 370 28.42 -1.52 -6.19
CA GLN A 370 27.77 -1.03 -4.96
C GLN A 370 27.93 -2.02 -3.79
N THR A 371 27.96 -3.33 -4.05
CA THR A 371 28.22 -4.35 -3.01
C THR A 371 29.63 -4.18 -2.45
N GLY A 372 30.64 -3.94 -3.29
CA GLY A 372 31.99 -3.62 -2.83
C GLY A 372 32.07 -2.28 -2.10
N GLY A 373 31.31 -1.28 -2.55
CA GLY A 373 31.17 0.00 -1.85
C GLY A 373 30.59 -0.16 -0.44
N LEU A 374 29.57 -1.01 -0.28
CA LEU A 374 28.94 -1.31 1.01
C LEU A 374 29.96 -1.90 1.99
N VAL A 375 30.69 -2.94 1.57
CA VAL A 375 31.74 -3.55 2.40
C VAL A 375 32.79 -2.49 2.73
N GLY A 376 33.26 -1.70 1.75
CA GLY A 376 34.26 -0.66 1.96
C GLY A 376 33.84 0.40 2.99
N VAL A 377 32.62 0.93 2.90
CA VAL A 377 32.10 1.94 3.84
C VAL A 377 32.06 1.41 5.26
N VAL A 378 31.53 0.19 5.45
CA VAL A 378 31.41 -0.39 6.79
C VAL A 378 32.79 -0.67 7.39
N ARG A 379 33.72 -1.22 6.59
CA ARG A 379 35.11 -1.50 7.01
C ARG A 379 35.89 -0.24 7.35
N ASN A 380 35.81 0.81 6.51
CA ASN A 380 36.43 2.10 6.80
C ASN A 380 35.97 2.65 8.15
N GLY A 381 34.69 2.55 8.49
CA GLY A 381 34.21 2.95 9.81
C GLY A 381 34.71 2.07 10.96
N CYS A 382 34.98 0.78 10.72
CA CYS A 382 35.62 -0.11 11.70
C CYS A 382 37.07 0.28 11.97
N GLU A 383 37.83 0.65 10.94
CA GLU A 383 39.20 1.12 11.09
C GLU A 383 39.27 2.41 11.93
N LEU A 384 38.30 3.31 11.73
CA LEU A 384 38.13 4.51 12.57
C LEU A 384 37.79 4.18 14.03
N MET A 385 37.18 3.01 14.32
CA MET A 385 36.98 2.53 15.69
C MET A 385 38.28 2.01 16.30
N SER A 386 39.13 1.31 15.54
CA SER A 386 40.41 0.82 16.04
C SER A 386 41.44 1.92 16.32
N ASP A 387 41.39 3.03 15.57
CA ASP A 387 42.30 4.17 15.74
C ASP A 387 42.01 4.99 17.01
N LYS A 388 40.81 4.84 17.57
CA LYS A 388 40.43 5.38 18.88
C LYS A 388 40.21 4.21 19.82
N GLY A 389 41.27 3.72 20.45
CA GLY A 389 41.19 2.65 21.44
C GLY A 389 40.02 2.82 22.41
N VAL A 390 38.91 2.15 22.12
CA VAL A 390 37.82 1.93 23.07
C VAL A 390 38.11 0.57 23.66
N MET A 391 38.55 0.59 24.93
CA MET A 391 38.61 -0.59 25.74
C MET A 391 37.24 -1.25 25.74
N VAL A 392 37.20 -2.51 25.31
CA VAL A 392 36.11 -3.42 25.64
C VAL A 392 36.08 -3.51 27.16
N ALA A 393 35.01 -3.02 27.77
CA ALA A 393 34.67 -3.25 29.17
C ALA A 393 33.35 -4.01 29.22
#